data_AF-A0A399E4Z8-F1
#
_entry.id   AF-A0A399E4Z8-F1
#
_cell.length_a   1.000
_cell.length_b   1.000
_cell.length_c   1.000
_cell.angle_alpha   90.00
_cell.angle_beta   90.00
_cell.angle_gamma   90.00
#
_symmetry.space_group_name_H-M   'P 1'
#
loop_
_entity.id
_entity.type
_entity.pdbx_description
1 polymer ?
#
loop_
_entity_poly.entity_id
_entity_poly.type
_entity_poly.pdbx_seq_one_letter_code
_entity_poly.pdbx_strand_id
1 'polypeptide(L)'
;MSTSIYEAIKKEIVEAMKRGDTATRDYARVVKAELDRKGDGRPLPDADAVKILKALRVTAEENQNAFELAFLDRYLPQEMSEAEIEAWIRANVDFASLKSPMAAIGIVTKALGPAAPGDRVRKVVEKIAAQP
;
A
#
# COMPACT_ATOMS: atom_id res chain seq x y z
N MET A 1 -6.62 -10.93 14.20
CA MET A 1 -6.46 -10.91 12.73
C MET A 1 -6.78 -9.51 12.27
N SER A 2 -5.89 -8.84 11.53
CA SER A 2 -6.23 -7.58 10.86
C SER A 2 -7.35 -7.83 9.85
N THR A 3 -8.28 -6.90 9.71
CA THR A 3 -9.30 -6.96 8.65
C THR A 3 -8.62 -6.66 7.31
N SER A 4 -8.91 -7.45 6.26
CA SER A 4 -8.38 -7.19 4.92
C SER A 4 -8.94 -5.87 4.36
N ILE A 5 -8.25 -5.28 3.38
CA ILE A 5 -8.70 -4.05 2.71
C ILE A 5 -10.10 -4.26 2.12
N TYR A 6 -10.34 -5.41 1.48
CA TYR A 6 -11.64 -5.74 0.89
C TYR A 6 -12.77 -5.71 1.93
N GLU A 7 -12.59 -6.41 3.06
CA GLU A 7 -13.61 -6.45 4.12
C GLU A 7 -13.74 -5.10 4.83
N ALA A 8 -12.66 -4.33 4.96
CA ALA A 8 -12.69 -2.99 5.52
C ALA A 8 -13.52 -2.03 4.65
N ILE A 9 -13.34 -2.03 3.33
CA ILE A 9 -14.14 -1.23 2.39
C ILE A 9 -15.61 -1.64 2.44
N LYS A 10 -15.90 -2.95 2.44
CA LYS A 10 -17.27 -3.46 2.56
C LYS A 10 -17.94 -3.02 3.86
N LYS A 11 -17.22 -3.07 4.98
CA LYS A 11 -17.68 -2.58 6.27
C LYS A 11 -17.94 -1.08 6.24
N GLU A 12 -17.07 -0.29 5.61
CA GLU A 12 -17.22 1.15 5.50
C GLU A 12 -18.50 1.55 4.74
N ILE A 13 -18.90 0.81 3.70
CA ILE A 13 -20.18 1.05 3.01
C ILE A 13 -21.34 0.96 4.02
N VAL A 14 -21.35 -0.07 4.87
CA VAL A 14 -22.40 -0.29 5.87
C VAL A 14 -22.37 0.80 6.94
N GLU A 15 -21.19 1.15 7.46
CA GLU A 15 -21.05 2.19 8.48
C GLU A 15 -21.40 3.59 7.93
N ALA A 16 -21.07 3.88 6.67
CA ALA A 16 -21.43 5.12 5.99
C ALA A 16 -22.95 5.23 5.82
N MET A 17 -23.63 4.12 5.50
CA MET A 17 -25.10 4.07 5.47
C MET A 17 -25.72 4.38 6.84
N LYS A 18 -25.19 3.79 7.93
CA LYS A 18 -25.71 4.00 9.29
C LYS A 18 -25.62 5.47 9.74
N ARG A 19 -24.54 6.16 9.37
CA ARG A 19 -24.31 7.56 9.72
C ARG A 19 -24.83 8.58 8.68
N GLY A 20 -25.50 8.12 7.63
CA GLY A 20 -26.06 8.99 6.58
C GLY A 20 -25.01 9.66 5.67
N ASP A 21 -23.77 9.17 5.68
CA ASP A 21 -22.64 9.73 4.93
C ASP A 21 -22.65 9.19 3.48
N THR A 22 -23.43 9.86 2.64
CA THR A 22 -23.66 9.44 1.26
C THR A 22 -22.40 9.52 0.40
N ALA A 23 -21.56 10.55 0.59
CA ALA A 23 -20.31 10.71 -0.15
C ALA A 23 -19.36 9.53 0.10
N THR A 24 -19.12 9.18 1.37
CA THR A 24 -18.26 8.04 1.72
C THR A 24 -18.84 6.72 1.27
N ARG A 25 -20.15 6.52 1.43
CA ARG A 25 -20.83 5.31 0.96
C ARG A 25 -20.65 5.13 -0.54
N ASP A 26 -20.87 6.17 -1.33
CA ASP A 26 -20.86 6.08 -2.78
C ASP A 26 -19.45 5.87 -3.32
N TYR A 27 -18.46 6.56 -2.74
CA TYR A 27 -17.07 6.32 -3.12
C TYR A 27 -16.54 4.95 -2.66
N ALA A 28 -16.92 4.49 -1.47
CA ALA A 28 -16.58 3.14 -1.02
C ALA A 28 -17.16 2.06 -1.95
N ARG A 29 -18.34 2.29 -2.57
CA ARG A 29 -18.90 1.40 -3.60
C ARG A 29 -18.11 1.44 -4.90
N VAL A 30 -17.63 2.61 -5.33
CA VAL A 30 -16.71 2.73 -6.48
C VAL A 30 -15.45 1.90 -6.21
N VAL A 31 -14.80 2.12 -5.08
CA VAL A 31 -13.59 1.37 -4.67
C VAL A 31 -13.88 -0.14 -4.64
N LYS A 32 -15.00 -0.57 -4.05
CA LYS A 32 -15.38 -1.99 -4.03
C LYS A 32 -15.58 -2.55 -5.43
N ALA A 33 -16.23 -1.81 -6.34
CA ALA A 33 -16.44 -2.24 -7.72
C ALA A 33 -15.11 -2.42 -8.48
N GLU A 34 -14.12 -1.56 -8.22
CA GLU A 34 -12.76 -1.70 -8.76
C GLU A 34 -12.06 -2.96 -8.26
N LEU A 35 -12.16 -3.24 -6.96
CA LEU A 35 -11.65 -4.46 -6.33
C LEU A 35 -12.33 -5.70 -6.92
N ASP A 36 -13.67 -5.71 -6.97
CA ASP A 36 -14.45 -6.83 -7.52
C ASP A 36 -14.08 -7.10 -8.98
N ARG A 37 -13.90 -6.05 -9.81
CA ARG A 37 -13.50 -6.24 -11.21
C ARG A 37 -12.17 -6.97 -11.34
N LYS A 38 -11.24 -6.73 -10.43
CA LYS A 38 -9.93 -7.38 -10.47
C LYS A 38 -9.90 -8.74 -9.79
N GLY A 39 -10.75 -8.94 -8.79
CA GLY A 39 -10.93 -10.19 -8.06
C GLY A 39 -11.97 -11.14 -8.66
N ASP A 40 -12.53 -10.85 -9.85
CA ASP A 40 -13.61 -11.62 -10.47
C ASP A 40 -14.83 -11.80 -9.52
N GLY A 41 -15.24 -10.71 -8.89
CA GLY A 41 -16.32 -10.65 -7.92
C GLY A 41 -16.00 -11.22 -6.54
N ARG A 42 -14.73 -11.59 -6.27
CA ARG A 42 -14.27 -12.18 -5.01
C ARG A 42 -13.25 -11.28 -4.30
N PRO A 43 -13.07 -11.44 -2.98
CA PRO A 43 -11.96 -10.83 -2.27
C PRO A 43 -10.62 -11.23 -2.90
N LEU A 44 -9.70 -10.26 -2.98
CA LEU A 44 -8.34 -10.45 -3.49
C LEU A 44 -7.30 -10.18 -2.37
N PRO A 45 -6.04 -10.63 -2.53
CA PRO A 45 -4.98 -10.35 -1.57
C PRO A 45 -4.76 -8.83 -1.39
N ASP A 46 -4.45 -8.40 -0.16
CA ASP A 46 -4.23 -6.98 0.16
C ASP A 46 -3.10 -6.36 -0.69
N ALA A 47 -2.07 -7.13 -1.04
CA ALA A 47 -1.01 -6.65 -1.92
C ALA A 47 -1.54 -6.21 -3.30
N ASP A 48 -2.56 -6.87 -3.82
CA ASP A 48 -3.20 -6.52 -5.09
C ASP A 48 -4.25 -5.40 -4.89
N ALA A 49 -4.96 -5.41 -3.76
CA ALA A 49 -5.86 -4.31 -3.39
C ALA A 49 -5.11 -2.98 -3.26
N VAL A 50 -3.92 -2.96 -2.65
CA VAL A 50 -3.06 -1.77 -2.55
C VAL A 50 -2.70 -1.22 -3.93
N LYS A 51 -2.41 -2.07 -4.91
CA LYS A 51 -2.10 -1.61 -6.28
C LYS A 51 -3.30 -0.87 -6.89
N ILE A 52 -4.51 -1.37 -6.66
CA ILE A 52 -5.75 -0.75 -7.15
C ILE A 52 -5.99 0.59 -6.43
N LEU A 53 -5.87 0.62 -5.09
CA LEU A 53 -6.03 1.86 -4.32
C LEU A 53 -5.01 2.92 -4.72
N LYS A 54 -3.75 2.54 -4.99
CA LYS A 54 -2.71 3.46 -5.49
C LYS A 54 -3.07 4.02 -6.87
N ALA A 55 -3.60 3.19 -7.78
CA ALA A 55 -4.04 3.66 -9.09
C ALA A 55 -5.20 4.67 -8.98
N LEU A 56 -6.19 4.39 -8.13
CA LEU A 56 -7.28 5.33 -7.85
C LEU A 56 -6.77 6.63 -7.22
N ARG A 57 -5.74 6.54 -6.37
CA ARG A 57 -5.13 7.71 -5.73
C ARG A 57 -4.48 8.63 -6.75
N VAL A 58 -3.77 8.09 -7.73
CA VAL A 58 -3.20 8.87 -8.84
C VAL A 58 -4.30 9.61 -9.60
N THR A 59 -5.40 8.93 -9.94
CA THR A 59 -6.54 9.58 -10.58
C THR A 59 -7.17 10.66 -9.71
N ALA A 60 -7.26 10.45 -8.39
CA ALA A 60 -7.77 11.46 -7.46
C ALA A 60 -6.82 12.68 -7.34
N GLU A 61 -5.50 12.48 -7.43
CA GLU A 61 -4.50 13.56 -7.47
C GLU A 61 -4.63 14.38 -8.76
N GLU A 62 -4.73 13.73 -9.91
CA GLU A 62 -4.94 14.37 -11.22
C GLU A 62 -6.21 15.21 -11.23
N ASN A 63 -7.28 14.71 -10.61
CA ASN A 63 -8.56 15.40 -10.48
C ASN A 63 -8.61 16.41 -9.31
N GLN A 64 -7.52 16.56 -8.54
CA GLN A 64 -7.44 17.39 -7.34
C GLN A 64 -8.58 17.12 -6.33
N ASN A 65 -9.02 15.87 -6.22
CA ASN A 65 -10.15 15.48 -5.37
C ASN A 65 -9.67 15.14 -3.95
N ALA A 66 -9.66 16.16 -3.08
CA ALA A 66 -9.21 16.01 -1.70
C ALA A 66 -10.00 14.96 -0.88
N PHE A 67 -11.29 14.79 -1.17
CA PHE A 67 -12.12 13.81 -0.47
C PHE A 67 -11.70 12.37 -0.81
N GLU A 68 -11.52 12.08 -2.10
CA GLU A 68 -11.10 10.76 -2.56
C GLU A 68 -9.70 10.40 -2.06
N LEU A 69 -8.77 11.37 -2.09
CA LEU A 69 -7.43 11.22 -1.53
C LEU A 69 -7.49 10.83 -0.05
N ALA A 70 -8.20 11.61 0.75
CA ALA A 70 -8.36 11.34 2.18
C ALA A 70 -9.06 9.99 2.44
N PHE A 71 -10.02 9.59 1.60
CA PHE A 71 -10.64 8.28 1.71
C PHE A 71 -9.63 7.16 1.48
N LEU A 72 -8.88 7.21 0.37
CA LEU A 72 -7.93 6.16 -0.03
C LEU A 72 -6.77 6.02 0.97
N ASP A 73 -6.27 7.15 1.49
CA ASP A 73 -5.16 7.19 2.44
C ASP A 73 -5.49 6.48 3.78
N ARG A 74 -6.76 6.32 4.14
CA ARG A 74 -7.18 5.52 5.32
C ARG A 74 -6.96 4.01 5.14
N TYR A 75 -6.95 3.52 3.90
CA TYR A 75 -6.88 2.09 3.57
C TYR A 75 -5.55 1.69 2.93
N LEU A 76 -4.79 2.67 2.45
CA LEU A 76 -3.41 2.43 2.05
C LEU A 76 -2.54 2.20 3.29
N PRO A 77 -1.62 1.23 3.25
CA PRO A 77 -0.65 1.05 4.32
C PRO A 77 0.19 2.31 4.43
N GLN A 78 0.44 2.74 5.67
CA GLN A 78 1.45 3.77 5.90
C GLN A 78 2.80 3.22 5.44
N GLU A 79 3.37 3.87 4.42
CA GLU A 79 4.68 3.51 3.91
C GLU A 79 5.73 3.93 4.93
N MET A 80 6.64 3.01 5.23
CA MET A 80 7.83 3.30 6.02
C MET A 80 8.65 4.40 5.35
N SER A 81 9.16 5.32 6.14
CA SER A 81 10.13 6.32 5.71
C SER A 81 11.43 5.63 5.24
N GLU A 82 12.25 6.34 4.47
CA GLU A 82 13.56 5.84 4.05
C GLU A 82 14.46 5.50 5.26
N ALA A 83 14.36 6.26 6.35
CA ALA A 83 15.12 6.02 7.57
C ALA A 83 14.69 4.73 8.28
N GLU A 84 13.38 4.46 8.37
CA GLU A 84 12.85 3.22 8.94
C GLU A 84 13.21 2.00 8.09
N ILE A 85 13.16 2.15 6.76
CA ILE A 85 13.60 1.11 5.82
C ILE A 85 15.11 0.85 5.99
N GLU A 86 15.92 1.90 6.10
CA GLU A 86 17.37 1.79 6.32
C GLU A 86 17.68 1.06 7.63
N ALA A 87 17.04 1.45 8.73
CA ALA A 87 17.20 0.80 10.04
C ALA A 87 16.81 -0.68 9.99
N TRP A 88 15.69 -1.01 9.34
CA TRP A 88 15.25 -2.39 9.17
C TRP A 88 16.25 -3.21 8.36
N ILE A 89 16.73 -2.67 7.23
CA ILE A 89 17.73 -3.31 6.37
C ILE A 89 19.00 -3.64 7.16
N ARG A 90 19.56 -2.67 7.88
CA ARG A 90 20.79 -2.86 8.66
C ARG A 90 20.63 -3.90 9.76
N ALA A 91 19.44 -4.06 10.32
CA ALA A 91 19.16 -5.03 11.37
C ALA A 91 18.86 -6.46 10.85
N ASN A 92 18.40 -6.61 9.60
CA ASN A 92 17.85 -7.88 9.11
C ASN A 92 18.55 -8.45 7.86
N VAL A 93 19.39 -7.66 7.18
CA VAL A 93 20.05 -8.08 5.95
C VAL A 93 21.56 -8.08 6.13
N ASP A 94 22.15 -9.26 6.02
CA ASP A 94 23.61 -9.40 5.94
C ASP A 94 24.07 -9.22 4.50
N PHE A 95 24.58 -8.03 4.16
CA PHE A 95 25.09 -7.70 2.83
C PHE A 95 26.29 -8.54 2.42
N ALA A 96 27.10 -9.04 3.36
CA ALA A 96 28.27 -9.86 3.04
C ALA A 96 27.87 -11.23 2.47
N SER A 97 26.67 -11.72 2.81
CA SER A 97 26.11 -12.96 2.28
C SER A 97 25.51 -12.81 0.87
N LEU A 98 25.35 -11.59 0.37
CA LEU A 98 24.68 -11.32 -0.91
C LEU A 98 25.67 -11.22 -2.06
N LYS A 99 25.29 -11.75 -3.23
CA LYS A 99 26.05 -11.58 -4.48
C LYS A 99 26.12 -10.12 -4.97
N SER A 100 25.17 -9.29 -4.53
CA SER A 100 25.08 -7.86 -4.84
C SER A 100 24.19 -7.19 -3.80
N PRO A 101 24.48 -5.93 -3.40
CA PRO A 101 23.59 -5.16 -2.54
C PRO A 101 22.15 -5.09 -3.05
N MET A 102 21.95 -5.07 -4.38
CA MET A 102 20.62 -5.00 -4.99
C MET A 102 19.74 -6.23 -4.68
N ALA A 103 20.33 -7.37 -4.29
CA ALA A 103 19.56 -8.54 -3.85
C ALA A 103 18.76 -8.26 -2.56
N ALA A 104 19.16 -7.28 -1.75
CA ALA A 104 18.43 -6.85 -0.56
C ALA A 104 17.00 -6.37 -0.87
N ILE A 105 16.75 -5.81 -2.06
CA ILE A 105 15.43 -5.30 -2.45
C ILE A 105 14.39 -6.41 -2.38
N GLY A 106 14.70 -7.60 -2.89
CA GLY A 106 13.78 -8.74 -2.89
C GLY A 106 13.52 -9.27 -1.47
N ILE A 107 14.54 -9.23 -0.60
CA ILE A 107 14.41 -9.65 0.81
C ILE A 107 13.47 -8.70 1.56
N VAL A 108 13.71 -7.40 1.43
CA VAL A 108 12.95 -6.35 2.11
C VAL A 108 11.51 -6.31 1.63
N THR A 109 11.28 -6.29 0.31
CA THR A 109 9.91 -6.25 -0.24
C THR A 109 9.12 -7.52 0.06
N LYS A 110 9.78 -8.68 0.19
CA LYS A 110 9.13 -9.91 0.65
C LYS A 110 8.74 -9.85 2.13
N ALA A 111 9.56 -9.21 2.97
CA ALA A 111 9.33 -9.13 4.41
C ALA A 111 8.32 -8.04 4.79
N LEU A 112 8.43 -6.86 4.19
CA LEU A 112 7.67 -5.65 4.53
C LEU A 112 6.50 -5.39 3.57
N GLY A 113 6.51 -6.02 2.40
CA GLY A 113 5.42 -5.95 1.44
C GLY A 113 5.08 -4.50 1.06
N PRO A 114 3.79 -4.14 1.06
CA PRO A 114 3.33 -2.79 0.71
C PRO A 114 3.87 -1.65 1.58
N ALA A 115 4.31 -1.92 2.81
CA ALA A 115 4.85 -0.89 3.70
C ALA A 115 6.23 -0.38 3.25
N ALA A 116 6.96 -1.14 2.43
CA ALA A 116 8.23 -0.73 1.85
C ALA A 116 8.23 -0.94 0.32
N PRO A 117 7.70 0.03 -0.45
CA PRO A 117 7.65 -0.04 -1.91
C PRO A 117 9.03 -0.26 -2.53
N GLY A 118 9.11 -1.09 -3.58
CA GLY A 118 10.39 -1.53 -4.14
C GLY A 118 11.27 -0.40 -4.70
N ASP A 119 10.67 0.67 -5.22
CA ASP A 119 11.37 1.88 -5.67
C ASP A 119 11.99 2.65 -4.49
N ARG A 120 11.27 2.78 -3.37
CA ARG A 120 11.79 3.39 -2.14
C ARG A 120 12.88 2.54 -1.51
N VAL A 121 12.67 1.22 -1.42
CA VAL A 121 13.68 0.27 -0.94
C VAL A 121 14.93 0.34 -1.79
N ARG A 122 14.81 0.39 -3.12
CA ARG A 122 15.94 0.54 -4.03
C ARG A 122 16.78 1.77 -3.70
N LYS A 123 16.16 2.95 -3.57
CA LYS A 123 16.85 4.20 -3.20
C LYS A 123 17.67 4.05 -1.91
N VAL A 124 17.08 3.42 -0.89
CA VAL A 124 17.76 3.18 0.39
C VAL A 124 18.93 2.20 0.23
N VAL A 125 18.75 1.09 -0.49
CA VAL A 125 19.82 0.12 -0.73
C VAL A 125 20.97 0.75 -1.53
N GLU A 126 20.69 1.55 -2.55
CA GLU A 126 21.70 2.30 -3.31
C GLU A 126 22.47 3.28 -2.39
N LYS A 127 21.76 4.00 -1.52
CA LYS A 127 22.36 4.90 -0.53
C LYS A 127 23.26 4.16 0.47
N ILE A 128 22.88 2.96 0.93
CA ILE A 128 23.70 2.12 1.81
C ILE A 128 24.95 1.65 1.06
N ALA A 129 24.80 1.18 -0.18
CA ALA A 129 25.90 0.65 -0.99
C ALA A 129 26.92 1.71 -1.43
N ALA A 130 26.50 2.98 -1.51
CA ALA A 130 27.36 4.12 -1.83
C ALA A 130 28.11 4.69 -0.61
N GLN A 131 27.77 4.26 0.61
CA GLN A 131 28.51 4.63 1.82
C GLN A 131 29.72 3.68 1.97
N PRO A 132 30.94 4.22 2.14
CA PRO A 132 32.15 3.42 2.31
C PRO A 132 32.20 2.66 3.63
#